data_AF-A0A1H6H8J2-F1
#
_entry.id   AF-A0A1H6H8J2-F1
#
_cell.length_a   1.000
_cell.length_b   1.000
_cell.length_c   1.000
_cell.angle_alpha   90.00
_cell.angle_beta   90.00
_cell.angle_gamma   90.00
#
_symmetry.space_group_name_H-M   'P 1'
#
loop_
_entity.id
_entity.type
_entity.pdbx_description
1 polymer ?
#
loop_
_entity_poly.entity_id
_entity_poly.type
_entity_poly.pdbx_seq_one_letter_code
_entity_poly.pdbx_strand_id
1 'polypeptide(L)'
;MLSSQIPEFVRDVVATGCNICAVGQEHYLFGDGDLKDEDFERVSGLLGDIDARYGERDHLRADIVAYLRSIGRYIDTDDVHAFHSNQ
;
A
#
# COMPACT_ATOMS: atom_id res chain seq x y z
N MET A 1 14.49 -2.51 6.30
CA MET A 1 13.44 -3.54 6.51
C MET A 1 13.89 -4.90 5.99
N LEU A 2 13.40 -6.01 6.58
CA LEU A 2 13.59 -7.40 6.12
C LEU A 2 12.28 -8.00 5.56
N SER A 3 12.36 -8.95 4.62
CA SER A 3 11.15 -9.57 4.02
C SER A 3 10.25 -10.25 5.06
N SER A 4 10.81 -10.78 6.15
CA SER A 4 10.04 -11.39 7.25
C SER A 4 9.18 -10.38 8.03
N GLN A 5 9.48 -9.08 7.92
CA GLN A 5 8.77 -8.01 8.61
C GLN A 5 7.59 -7.46 7.79
N ILE A 6 7.40 -7.90 6.54
CA ILE A 6 6.33 -7.42 5.66
C ILE A 6 4.93 -7.58 6.27
N PRO A 7 4.56 -8.72 6.88
CA PRO A 7 3.24 -8.86 7.50
C PRO A 7 3.02 -7.87 8.65
N GLU A 8 4.06 -7.60 9.42
CA GLU A 8 4.00 -6.67 10.55
C GLU A 8 3.85 -5.23 10.06
N PHE A 9 4.65 -4.85 9.07
CA PHE A 9 4.59 -3.55 8.43
C PHE A 9 3.21 -3.26 7.84
N VAL A 10 2.64 -4.20 7.08
CA VAL A 10 1.29 -4.03 6.50
C VAL A 10 0.23 -3.88 7.59
N ARG A 11 0.32 -4.63 8.69
CA ARG A 11 -0.59 -4.51 9.82
C ARG A 11 -0.48 -3.15 10.49
N ASP A 12 0.74 -2.67 10.72
CA ASP A 12 0.99 -1.39 11.37
C ASP A 12 0.45 -0.23 10.51
N VAL A 13 0.63 -0.28 9.18
CA VAL A 13 0.05 0.69 8.24
C VAL A 13 -1.47 0.68 8.31
N VAL A 14 -2.11 -0.49 8.24
CA VAL A 14 -3.57 -0.61 8.34
C VAL A 14 -4.10 -0.10 9.68
N ALA A 15 -3.34 -0.28 10.77
CA ALA A 15 -3.73 0.20 12.11
C ALA A 15 -3.76 1.73 12.22
N THR A 16 -3.08 2.46 11.32
CA THR A 16 -3.17 3.94 11.25
C THR A 16 -4.51 4.45 10.71
N GLY A 17 -5.30 3.54 10.12
CA GLY A 17 -6.47 3.87 9.30
C GLY A 17 -6.14 4.13 7.83
N CYS A 18 -4.87 4.07 7.44
CA CYS A 18 -4.46 4.16 6.04
C CYS A 18 -4.64 2.82 5.32
N ASN A 19 -5.21 2.85 4.11
CA ASN A 19 -5.23 1.67 3.26
C ASN A 19 -3.89 1.50 2.53
N ILE A 20 -3.48 0.24 2.33
CA ILE A 20 -2.31 -0.14 1.55
C ILE A 20 -2.71 -1.22 0.55
N CYS A 21 -2.39 -1.01 -0.72
CA CYS A 21 -2.74 -1.94 -1.79
C CYS A 21 -1.64 -2.03 -2.85
N ALA A 22 -1.48 -3.21 -3.43
CA ALA A 22 -0.68 -3.41 -4.63
C ALA A 22 -1.42 -2.82 -5.84
N VAL A 23 -0.68 -2.18 -6.74
CA VAL A 23 -1.17 -1.64 -8.01
C VAL A 23 -0.30 -2.18 -9.13
N GLY A 24 -0.92 -2.92 -10.04
CA GLY A 24 -0.19 -3.66 -11.08
C GLY A 24 0.74 -4.72 -10.48
N GLN A 25 1.91 -4.90 -11.10
CA GLN A 25 2.86 -5.95 -10.74
C GLN A 25 4.04 -5.47 -9.87
N GLU A 26 4.33 -4.17 -9.85
CA GLU A 26 5.59 -3.66 -9.27
C GLU A 26 5.40 -2.55 -8.24
N HIS A 27 4.19 -2.02 -8.09
CA HIS A 27 3.93 -0.87 -7.23
C HIS A 27 2.92 -1.19 -6.14
N TYR A 28 3.00 -0.44 -5.05
CA TYR A 28 1.97 -0.38 -4.03
C TYR A 28 1.77 1.08 -3.64
N LEU A 29 0.58 1.41 -3.15
CA LEU A 29 0.20 2.75 -2.73
C LEU A 29 -0.29 2.73 -1.30
N PHE A 30 0.00 3.82 -0.58
CA PHE A 30 -0.72 4.21 0.62
C PHE A 30 -1.79 5.19 0.20
N GLY A 31 -3.01 5.03 0.69
CA GLY A 31 -3.99 6.07 0.51
C GLY A 31 -5.41 5.62 0.68
N ASP A 32 -6.16 6.51 1.30
CA ASP A 32 -7.61 6.59 1.19
C ASP A 32 -7.89 8.00 0.61
N GLY A 33 -8.46 8.05 -0.59
CA GLY A 33 -8.60 9.28 -1.38
C GLY A 33 -9.59 10.28 -0.79
N ASP A 34 -10.39 9.84 0.19
CA ASP A 34 -11.48 10.60 0.79
C ASP A 34 -11.12 11.15 2.20
N LEU A 35 -9.83 11.12 2.59
CA LEU A 35 -9.38 11.67 3.86
C LEU A 35 -9.55 13.20 3.89
N LYS A 36 -10.08 13.71 5.01
CA LYS A 36 -10.08 15.15 5.30
C LYS A 36 -8.66 15.62 5.64
N ASP A 37 -8.36 16.90 5.42
CA ASP A 37 -7.03 17.48 5.66
C ASP A 37 -6.47 17.17 7.07
N GLU A 38 -7.30 17.29 8.11
CA GLU A 38 -6.89 17.00 9.50
C GLU A 38 -6.53 15.51 9.70
N ASP A 39 -7.25 14.60 9.06
CA ASP A 39 -6.97 13.17 9.09
C ASP A 39 -5.76 12.81 8.23
N PHE A 40 -5.55 13.51 7.12
CA PHE A 40 -4.40 13.33 6.25
C PHE A 40 -3.09 13.66 6.99
N GLU A 41 -3.01 14.82 7.65
CA GLU A 41 -1.82 15.21 8.41
C GLU A 41 -1.51 14.22 9.54
N ARG A 42 -2.53 13.78 10.27
CA ARG A 42 -2.39 12.76 11.32
C ARG A 42 -1.87 11.44 10.74
N VAL A 43 -2.46 10.94 9.65
CA VAL A 43 -2.06 9.69 9.02
C VAL A 43 -0.65 9.79 8.44
N SER A 44 -0.30 10.91 7.81
CA SER A 44 1.04 11.19 7.28
C SER A 44 2.10 11.11 8.38
N GLY A 45 1.84 11.71 9.55
CA GLY A 45 2.73 11.59 10.71
C GLY A 45 2.93 10.14 11.17
N LEU A 46 1.85 9.36 11.28
CA LEU A 46 1.91 7.95 11.68
C LEU A 46 2.68 7.09 10.65
N LEU A 47 2.51 7.36 9.35
CA LEU A 47 3.27 6.70 8.30
C LEU A 47 4.75 7.07 8.37
N GLY A 48 5.08 8.31 8.70
CA GLY A 48 6.47 8.75 8.96
C GLY A 48 7.13 7.98 10.11
N ASP A 49 6.39 7.77 11.21
CA ASP A 49 6.89 6.98 12.36
C ASP A 49 7.11 5.50 11.99
N ILE A 50 6.23 4.92 11.17
CA ILE A 50 6.39 3.56 10.63
C ILE A 50 7.61 3.49 9.72
N ASP A 51 7.79 4.49 8.84
CA ASP A 51 8.91 4.57 7.92
C ASP A 51 10.25 4.65 8.67
N ALA A 52 10.32 5.47 9.72
CA ALA A 52 11.49 5.55 10.58
C ALA A 52 11.79 4.23 11.31
N ARG A 53 10.74 3.49 11.72
CA ARG A 53 10.87 2.21 12.44
C ARG A 53 11.42 1.08 11.56
N TYR A 54 10.87 0.91 10.35
CA TYR A 54 11.25 -0.19 9.46
C TYR A 54 12.46 0.14 8.57
N GLY A 55 12.69 1.43 8.31
CA GLY A 55 13.75 1.93 7.45
C GLY A 55 13.51 1.63 5.97
N GLU A 56 14.61 1.62 5.21
CA GLU A 56 14.60 1.42 3.75
C GLU A 56 13.94 0.09 3.36
N ARG A 57 13.15 0.14 2.28
CA ARG A 57 12.27 -0.94 1.81
C ARG A 57 12.14 -1.01 0.29
N ASP A 58 12.91 -0.22 -0.44
CA ASP A 58 12.82 -0.21 -1.91
C ASP A 58 13.30 -1.56 -2.48
N HIS A 59 14.30 -2.18 -1.84
CA HIS A 59 14.73 -3.54 -2.16
C HIS A 59 13.65 -4.61 -1.93
N LEU A 60 12.63 -4.33 -1.10
CA LEU A 60 11.54 -5.25 -0.77
C LEU A 60 10.25 -4.95 -1.51
N ARG A 61 10.25 -3.99 -2.45
CA ARG A 61 9.03 -3.56 -3.14
C ARG A 61 8.27 -4.73 -3.76
N ALA A 62 8.97 -5.61 -4.48
CA ALA A 62 8.35 -6.79 -5.11
C ALA A 62 7.77 -7.77 -4.07
N ASP A 63 8.48 -8.00 -2.96
CA ASP A 63 8.01 -8.87 -1.88
C ASP A 63 6.76 -8.30 -1.20
N ILE A 64 6.71 -6.97 -1.00
CA ILE A 64 5.55 -6.28 -0.43
C ILE A 64 4.35 -6.43 -1.38
N VAL A 65 4.55 -6.22 -2.68
CA VAL A 65 3.50 -6.41 -3.69
C VAL A 65 2.99 -7.85 -3.68
N ALA A 66 3.89 -8.83 -3.70
CA ALA A 66 3.53 -10.25 -3.66
C ALA A 66 2.71 -10.60 -2.40
N TYR A 67 3.13 -10.08 -1.25
CA TYR A 67 2.40 -10.25 0.01
C TYR A 67 1.01 -9.61 -0.04
N LEU A 68 0.90 -8.37 -0.50
CA LEU A 68 -0.38 -7.66 -0.63
C LEU A 68 -1.35 -8.40 -1.56
N ARG A 69 -0.86 -8.92 -2.69
CA ARG A 69 -1.66 -9.77 -3.60
C ARG A 69 -2.10 -11.07 -2.90
N SER A 70 -1.23 -11.70 -2.12
CA SER A 70 -1.54 -12.94 -1.39
C SER A 70 -2.68 -12.80 -0.37
N ILE A 71 -2.85 -11.59 0.19
CA ILE A 71 -3.92 -11.28 1.14
C ILE A 71 -5.12 -10.58 0.48
N GLY A 72 -5.18 -10.53 -0.85
CA GLY A 72 -6.28 -9.94 -1.61
C GLY A 72 -6.33 -8.41 -1.60
N ARG A 73 -5.23 -7.73 -1.26
CA ARG A 73 -5.11 -6.26 -1.26
C ARG A 73 -4.43 -5.77 -2.54
N TYR A 74 -5.09 -5.91 -3.68
CA TYR A 74 -4.56 -5.44 -4.96
C TYR A 74 -5.63 -4.84 -5.87
N ILE A 75 -5.19 -3.93 -6.73
CA ILE A 75 -5.96 -3.37 -7.83
C ILE A 75 -5.25 -3.82 -9.11
N ASP A 76 -5.96 -4.57 -9.96
CA ASP A 76 -5.41 -4.95 -11.25
C ASP A 76 -5.55 -3.79 -12.24
N THR A 77 -4.46 -3.45 -12.91
CA THR A 77 -4.45 -2.39 -13.92
C THR A 77 -4.79 -2.93 -15.30
N ASP A 78 -4.92 -4.24 -15.47
CA ASP A 78 -5.37 -4.83 -16.74
C ASP A 78 -6.90 -4.77 -16.93
N ASP A 79 -7.66 -4.41 -15.89
CA ASP A 79 -9.12 -4.26 -15.95
C ASP A 79 -9.59 -2.94 -16.63
N VAL A 80 -8.69 -2.00 -16.93
CA VAL A 80 -9.06 -0.78 -17.69
C VAL A 80 -9.30 -1.02 -19.19
N HIS A 81 -9.00 -2.21 -19.72
CA HIS A 81 -9.32 -2.54 -21.11
C HIS A 81 -10.77 -3.00 -21.34
N ALA A 82 -11.56 -3.30 -20.30
CA ALA A 82 -12.96 -3.73 -20.46
C ALA A 82 -13.96 -2.57 -20.70
N PHE A 83 -13.55 -1.31 -20.49
CA PHE A 83 -14.43 -0.14 -20.66
C PHE A 83 -14.45 0.45 -22.08
N HIS A 84 -13.54 0.03 -22.97
CA HIS A 84 -13.37 0.65 -24.30
C HIS A 84 -13.90 -0.18 -25.48
N SER A 85 -14.57 -1.32 -25.26
CA SER A 85 -15.04 -2.17 -26.35
C SER A 85 -16.55 -2.16 -26.63
N ASN A 86 -17.32 -1.21 -26.07
CA ASN A 86 -18.72 -1.02 -26.42
C ASN A 86 -19.04 0.45 -26.78
N GLN A 87 -18.38 0.97 -27.81
CA GLN A 87 -18.92 2.08 -28.61
C GLN A 87 -19.01 1.68 -30.08
#